data_AF-A0A4V4M2D8-F1
#
_entry.id   AF-A0A4V4M2D8-F1
#
_cell.length_a   1.000
_cell.length_b   1.000
_cell.length_c   1.000
_cell.angle_alpha   90.00
_cell.angle_beta   90.00
_cell.angle_gamma   90.00
#
_symmetry.space_group_name_H-M   'P 1'
#
loop_
_entity.id
_entity.type
_entity.pdbx_description
1 polymer ?
#
loop_
_entity_poly.entity_id
_entity_poly.type
_entity_poly.pdbx_seq_one_letter_code
_entity_poly.pdbx_strand_id
1 'polypeptide(L)'
;MYDKLRLLSSKQAYTLEPLSGTGQSLTIDRATRELNLVNSPKDVHSDVDSVITLYGILGIIHLSTTPFLIAISDRELAGTINGCDVYRATDFKMFPIDRSSTLSEILKHPVDGVLLGLLKDHFRDGNFFFSHSFDVTSSLQRQQRHNQGPLHHRSDDRFFWNKFLQMPLLESELDLSKFILPVIYGFLEIKPTSIFGQPLSITLIARRCRYRAGTRYFSRGIDSHGNVSNFNETEQIVQIGNNTLYSHVQCRGSVPIYWSEINTLRYKPDLQIMDLPQITESLRLHLSSLVDHYGKVTCINLVNQKGYEKPVKEWFEAALDKIDHPNTDYLYFDFHSECSKMRWDRIQILIDRLDDDLKAQGYFKKDAQTVSNTQQSVFRTNCMDCLDRTNVVQSAVARVVLTAQLADANLIGPSDQLSDDIGFNYLFRNIWADHADAVSVTYSGTGALKTDFTRTGRRTLQGAFWDLVNSITRYIKNNYYDGSRQDAFDFVLGAWSPRVSNPRAVIKDDRSAITKAVPYVLTYSLLVLISGVVLPKERGRSLLTFYLLFSNLVALSSVYLVANGREYVAWPKLNPLDSIINYKGPGYRGAMHGRGFAWGVGSSGLRSQSASSVDEIEMGKKAS
;
A
#
# COMPACT_ATOMS: atom_id res chain seq x y z
N MET A 1 -0.05 -2.35 -29.11
CA MET A 1 -1.19 -2.30 -28.17
C MET A 1 -2.18 -1.26 -28.67
N TYR A 2 -3.48 -1.42 -28.43
CA TYR A 2 -4.44 -0.39 -28.82
C TYR A 2 -4.49 0.73 -27.76
N ASP A 3 -4.39 1.99 -28.20
CA ASP A 3 -4.37 3.17 -27.33
C ASP A 3 -5.79 3.66 -26.96
N LYS A 4 -6.74 3.50 -27.89
CA LYS A 4 -8.15 3.86 -27.70
C LYS A 4 -9.05 2.74 -28.22
N LEU A 5 -10.02 2.37 -27.41
CA LEU A 5 -11.02 1.35 -27.70
C LEU A 5 -12.41 1.98 -27.67
N ARG A 6 -13.31 1.48 -28.51
CA ARG A 6 -14.73 1.80 -28.51
C ARG A 6 -15.48 0.56 -28.03
N LEU A 7 -16.13 0.68 -26.88
CA LEU A 7 -17.03 -0.34 -26.35
C LEU A 7 -18.41 -0.15 -26.96
N LEU A 8 -18.81 -1.09 -27.82
CA LEU A 8 -20.15 -1.26 -28.34
C LEU A 8 -20.91 -2.19 -27.37
N SER A 9 -21.92 -1.64 -26.71
CA SER A 9 -22.77 -2.40 -25.81
C SER A 9 -24.05 -2.83 -26.51
N SER A 10 -24.33 -4.12 -26.51
CA SER A 10 -25.60 -4.68 -26.96
C SER A 10 -26.20 -5.60 -25.89
N LYS A 11 -27.45 -6.03 -26.09
CA LYS A 11 -28.07 -7.05 -25.24
C LYS A 11 -27.34 -8.40 -25.29
N GLN A 12 -26.67 -8.72 -26.39
CA GLN A 12 -26.07 -10.03 -26.62
C GLN A 12 -24.57 -10.08 -26.31
N ALA A 13 -23.81 -9.03 -26.64
CA ALA A 13 -22.37 -9.00 -26.44
C ALA A 13 -21.84 -7.59 -26.11
N TYR A 14 -20.67 -7.55 -25.48
CA TYR A 14 -19.82 -6.37 -25.40
C TYR A 14 -18.69 -6.49 -26.43
N THR A 15 -18.59 -5.54 -27.36
CA THR A 15 -17.55 -5.57 -28.40
C THR A 15 -16.63 -4.37 -28.27
N LEU A 16 -15.33 -4.64 -28.18
CA LEU A 16 -14.26 -3.67 -28.00
C LEU A 16 -13.52 -3.50 -29.33
N GLU A 17 -13.81 -2.40 -30.02
CA GLU A 17 -13.26 -2.07 -31.33
C GLU A 17 -12.10 -1.07 -31.19
N PRO A 18 -10.94 -1.28 -31.82
CA PRO A 18 -9.87 -0.30 -31.84
C PRO A 18 -10.25 0.93 -32.67
N LEU A 19 -10.08 2.13 -32.11
CA LEU A 19 -10.47 3.38 -32.79
C LEU A 19 -9.64 3.68 -34.04
N SER A 20 -8.45 3.07 -34.16
CA SER A 20 -7.58 3.18 -35.34
C SER A 20 -8.14 2.48 -36.59
N GLY A 21 -9.25 1.73 -36.47
CA GLY A 21 -9.95 1.07 -37.58
C GLY A 21 -9.18 -0.10 -38.22
N THR A 22 -7.97 -0.39 -37.74
CA THR A 22 -7.05 -1.40 -38.27
C THR A 22 -6.68 -2.36 -37.14
N GLY A 23 -7.54 -3.35 -36.91
CA GLY A 23 -7.31 -4.35 -35.87
C GLY A 23 -8.50 -5.25 -35.60
N GLN A 24 -8.24 -6.40 -34.98
CA GLN A 24 -9.28 -7.30 -34.48
C GLN A 24 -10.00 -6.67 -33.29
N SER A 25 -11.31 -6.85 -33.23
CA SER A 25 -12.16 -6.45 -32.12
C SER A 25 -12.33 -7.62 -31.15
N LEU A 26 -12.39 -7.33 -29.85
CA LEU A 26 -12.64 -8.33 -28.81
C LEU A 26 -14.12 -8.31 -28.43
N THR A 27 -14.82 -9.42 -28.66
CA THR A 27 -16.23 -9.59 -28.29
C THR A 27 -16.34 -10.50 -27.08
N ILE A 28 -17.15 -10.08 -26.10
CA ILE A 28 -17.50 -10.84 -24.90
C ILE A 28 -18.99 -11.18 -24.99
N ASP A 29 -19.31 -12.44 -25.17
CA ASP A 29 -20.70 -12.92 -25.20
C ASP A 29 -21.32 -12.84 -23.80
N ARG A 30 -22.48 -12.18 -23.67
CA ARG A 30 -23.15 -11.95 -22.38
C ARG A 30 -24.01 -13.13 -21.91
N ALA A 31 -24.20 -14.14 -22.75
CA ALA A 31 -24.88 -15.38 -22.44
C ALA A 31 -23.88 -16.50 -22.11
N THR A 32 -22.84 -16.69 -22.93
CA THR A 32 -21.84 -17.76 -22.72
C THR A 32 -20.64 -17.31 -21.88
N ARG A 33 -20.39 -16.00 -21.78
CA ARG A 33 -19.19 -15.39 -21.15
C ARG A 33 -17.89 -15.66 -21.89
N GLU A 34 -17.97 -16.18 -23.12
CA GLU A 34 -16.81 -16.49 -23.93
C GLU A 34 -16.22 -15.24 -24.59
N LEU A 35 -14.89 -15.25 -24.72
CA LEU A 35 -14.12 -14.23 -25.42
C LEU A 35 -13.90 -14.68 -26.85
N ASN A 36 -14.16 -13.80 -27.82
CA ASN A 36 -13.98 -14.07 -29.24
C ASN A 36 -13.28 -12.89 -29.93
N LEU A 37 -12.42 -13.18 -30.91
CA LEU A 37 -11.80 -12.17 -31.77
C LEU A 37 -12.55 -12.08 -33.10
N VAL A 38 -13.00 -10.87 -33.45
CA VAL A 38 -13.80 -10.62 -34.64
C VAL A 38 -13.13 -9.56 -35.51
N ASN A 39 -13.06 -9.82 -36.82
CA ASN A 39 -12.41 -8.90 -37.77
C ASN A 39 -13.35 -7.73 -38.18
N SER A 40 -14.66 -7.94 -38.17
CA SER A 40 -15.69 -6.96 -38.53
C SER A 40 -16.79 -6.91 -37.46
N PRO A 41 -16.86 -5.85 -36.62
CA PRO A 41 -17.87 -5.76 -35.57
C PRO A 41 -19.31 -5.54 -36.10
N LYS A 42 -19.45 -5.12 -37.37
CA LYS A 42 -20.74 -4.89 -38.03
C LYS A 42 -21.54 -6.17 -38.27
N ASP A 43 -20.90 -7.33 -38.35
CA ASP A 43 -21.57 -8.60 -38.63
C ASP A 43 -22.19 -9.23 -37.36
N VAL A 44 -21.79 -8.77 -36.17
CA VAL A 44 -22.24 -9.31 -34.87
C VAL A 44 -23.36 -8.47 -34.24
N HIS A 45 -23.54 -7.21 -34.65
CA HIS A 45 -24.43 -6.27 -33.95
C HIS A 45 -25.27 -5.41 -34.91
N SER A 46 -26.55 -5.76 -35.08
CA SER A 46 -27.55 -4.87 -35.69
C SER A 46 -28.11 -3.82 -34.70
N ASP A 47 -28.10 -4.14 -33.39
CA ASP A 47 -28.70 -3.33 -32.33
C ASP A 47 -27.65 -2.90 -31.27
N VAL A 48 -26.98 -1.77 -31.49
CA VAL A 48 -26.05 -1.18 -30.52
C VAL A 48 -26.81 -0.22 -29.60
N ASP A 49 -26.86 -0.54 -28.30
CA ASP A 49 -27.58 0.26 -27.30
C ASP A 49 -26.77 1.49 -26.85
N SER A 50 -25.45 1.34 -26.72
CA SER A 50 -24.57 2.45 -26.34
C SER A 50 -23.13 2.26 -26.81
N VAL A 51 -22.45 3.39 -26.99
CA VAL A 51 -21.07 3.47 -27.45
C VAL A 51 -20.27 4.30 -26.46
N ILE A 52 -19.21 3.72 -25.89
CA ILE A 52 -18.35 4.39 -24.91
C ILE A 52 -16.89 4.28 -25.37
N THR A 53 -16.13 5.37 -25.27
CA THR A 53 -14.68 5.33 -25.50
C THR A 53 -13.98 4.91 -24.22
N LEU A 54 -13.01 3.99 -24.35
CA LEU A 54 -12.19 3.44 -23.29
C LEU A 54 -10.72 3.60 -23.67
N TYR A 55 -9.87 3.73 -22.66
CA TYR A 55 -8.42 3.89 -22.81
C TYR A 55 -7.63 2.66 -22.38
N GLY A 56 -8.30 1.62 -21.91
CA GLY A 56 -7.64 0.39 -21.49
C GLY A 56 -8.58 -0.54 -20.73
N ILE A 57 -8.29 -1.83 -20.79
CA ILE A 57 -9.02 -2.85 -20.04
C ILE A 57 -8.21 -3.18 -18.80
N LEU A 58 -8.78 -2.92 -17.62
CA LEU A 58 -8.15 -3.31 -16.37
C LEU A 58 -8.25 -4.82 -16.16
N GLY A 59 -9.36 -5.43 -16.57
CA GLY A 59 -9.56 -6.87 -16.55
C GLY A 59 -11.01 -7.26 -16.29
N ILE A 60 -11.23 -8.54 -15.98
CA ILE A 60 -12.51 -9.13 -15.64
C ILE A 60 -12.43 -9.71 -14.23
N ILE A 61 -13.37 -9.35 -13.36
CA ILE A 61 -13.45 -9.88 -12.00
C ILE A 61 -14.78 -10.59 -11.77
N HIS A 62 -14.77 -11.66 -10.99
CA HIS A 62 -15.97 -12.39 -10.62
C HIS A 62 -16.45 -11.95 -9.24
N LEU A 63 -17.71 -11.49 -9.16
CA LEU A 63 -18.43 -11.37 -7.89
C LEU A 63 -19.01 -12.74 -7.50
N SER A 64 -19.92 -12.78 -6.51
CA SER A 64 -20.58 -14.03 -6.12
C SER A 64 -21.56 -14.52 -7.18
N THR A 65 -22.25 -13.61 -7.88
CA THR A 65 -23.25 -13.99 -8.89
C THR A 65 -22.76 -13.81 -10.32
N THR A 66 -22.14 -12.66 -10.63
CA THR A 66 -21.84 -12.26 -12.01
C THR A 66 -20.40 -11.76 -12.22
N PRO A 67 -19.82 -11.96 -13.41
CA PRO A 67 -18.57 -11.33 -13.79
C PRO A 67 -18.76 -9.88 -14.22
N PHE A 68 -17.75 -9.05 -13.95
CA PHE A 68 -17.70 -7.64 -14.33
C PHE A 68 -16.47 -7.35 -15.18
N LEU A 69 -16.68 -6.66 -16.29
CA LEU A 69 -15.62 -6.04 -17.08
C LEU A 69 -15.27 -4.68 -16.46
N ILE A 70 -13.99 -4.47 -16.17
CA ILE A 70 -13.46 -3.21 -15.61
C ILE A 70 -12.59 -2.55 -16.67
N ALA A 71 -12.86 -1.28 -16.95
CA ALA A 71 -12.12 -0.51 -17.95
C ALA A 71 -11.87 0.93 -17.51
N ILE A 72 -10.82 1.52 -18.09
CA ILE A 72 -10.44 2.92 -17.89
C ILE A 72 -11.25 3.76 -18.87
N SER A 73 -12.14 4.61 -18.35
CA SER A 73 -12.98 5.50 -19.15
C SER A 73 -12.36 6.87 -19.38
N ASP A 74 -11.45 7.31 -18.50
CA ASP A 74 -10.74 8.57 -18.64
C ASP A 74 -9.31 8.51 -18.10
N ARG A 75 -8.45 9.36 -18.65
CA ARG A 75 -7.01 9.43 -18.30
C ARG A 75 -6.48 10.85 -18.47
N GLU A 76 -5.44 11.17 -17.71
CA GLU A 76 -4.61 12.36 -17.91
C GLU A 76 -3.20 11.98 -18.33
N LEU A 77 -2.56 12.83 -19.15
CA LEU A 77 -1.15 12.66 -19.50
C LEU A 77 -0.28 13.07 -18.31
N ALA A 78 0.43 12.12 -17.72
CA ALA A 78 1.37 12.39 -16.63
C ALA A 78 2.70 12.96 -17.16
N GLY A 79 3.08 12.59 -18.38
CA GLY A 79 4.25 13.12 -19.08
C GLY A 79 4.85 12.10 -20.05
N THR A 80 6.06 12.36 -20.51
CA THR A 80 6.78 11.50 -21.46
C THR A 80 8.10 11.01 -20.88
N ILE A 81 8.38 9.72 -21.05
CA ILE A 81 9.65 9.09 -20.66
C ILE A 81 10.25 8.46 -21.90
N ASN A 82 11.45 8.89 -22.31
CA ASN A 82 12.12 8.37 -23.51
C ASN A 82 11.20 8.40 -24.76
N GLY A 83 10.46 9.50 -24.94
CA GLY A 83 9.51 9.68 -26.04
C GLY A 83 8.22 8.84 -25.96
N CYS A 84 7.99 8.10 -24.87
CA CYS A 84 6.77 7.34 -24.66
C CYS A 84 5.84 8.06 -23.67
N ASP A 85 4.57 8.18 -24.03
CA ASP A 85 3.55 8.78 -23.15
C ASP A 85 3.21 7.86 -21.99
N VAL A 86 3.13 8.43 -20.80
CA VAL A 86 2.64 7.77 -19.58
C VAL A 86 1.42 8.51 -19.06
N TYR A 87 0.40 7.75 -18.71
CA TYR A 87 -0.91 8.27 -18.33
C TYR A 87 -1.26 7.89 -16.89
N ARG A 88 -1.99 8.77 -16.20
CA ARG A 88 -2.70 8.44 -14.95
C ARG A 88 -4.16 8.15 -15.28
N ALA A 89 -4.68 7.03 -14.81
CA ALA A 89 -6.10 6.71 -14.94
C ALA A 89 -6.92 7.58 -13.97
N THR A 90 -7.95 8.25 -14.46
CA THR A 90 -8.76 9.20 -13.68
C THR A 90 -10.19 8.73 -13.44
N ASP A 91 -10.77 7.96 -14.37
CA ASP A 91 -12.11 7.41 -14.24
C ASP A 91 -12.18 5.95 -14.70
N PHE A 92 -13.08 5.20 -14.06
CA PHE A 92 -13.22 3.76 -14.24
C PHE A 92 -14.69 3.37 -14.40
N LYS A 93 -14.97 2.54 -15.41
CA LYS A 93 -16.31 1.97 -15.63
C LYS A 93 -16.31 0.47 -15.41
N MET A 94 -17.40 -0.02 -14.83
CA MET A 94 -17.61 -1.41 -14.48
C MET A 94 -18.91 -1.88 -15.12
N PHE A 95 -18.84 -2.92 -15.96
CA PHE A 95 -19.96 -3.42 -16.73
C PHE A 95 -20.27 -4.87 -16.33
N PRO A 96 -21.50 -5.19 -15.89
CA PRO A 96 -21.90 -6.57 -15.64
C PRO A 96 -21.95 -7.34 -16.95
N ILE A 97 -21.24 -8.45 -17.05
CA ILE A 97 -21.18 -9.23 -18.29
C ILE A 97 -22.52 -9.94 -18.54
N ASP A 98 -23.14 -10.53 -17.53
CA ASP A 98 -24.36 -11.31 -17.72
C ASP A 98 -25.53 -10.47 -18.23
N ARG A 99 -26.29 -11.04 -19.18
CA ARG A 99 -27.44 -10.36 -19.83
C ARG A 99 -28.62 -10.11 -18.88
N SER A 100 -28.91 -11.07 -18.00
CA SER A 100 -30.08 -11.04 -17.12
C SER A 100 -29.89 -10.17 -15.88
N SER A 101 -28.65 -9.81 -15.55
CA SER A 101 -28.34 -9.19 -14.27
C SER A 101 -28.39 -7.67 -14.40
N THR A 102 -29.45 -7.08 -13.84
CA THR A 102 -29.53 -5.62 -13.74
C THR A 102 -28.66 -5.14 -12.59
N LEU A 103 -27.97 -4.01 -12.73
CA LEU A 103 -27.17 -3.42 -11.65
C LEU A 103 -27.99 -3.28 -10.34
N SER A 104 -29.27 -2.94 -10.45
CA SER A 104 -30.21 -2.84 -9.33
C SER A 104 -30.43 -4.16 -8.59
N GLU A 105 -30.39 -5.31 -9.26
CA GLU A 105 -30.53 -6.64 -8.63
C GLU A 105 -29.23 -7.06 -7.96
N ILE A 106 -28.10 -6.80 -8.61
CA ILE A 106 -26.77 -7.06 -8.06
C ILE A 106 -26.55 -6.25 -6.79
N LEU A 107 -26.96 -4.97 -6.78
CA LEU A 107 -26.87 -4.10 -5.61
C LEU A 107 -27.81 -4.52 -4.47
N LYS A 108 -28.92 -5.22 -4.77
CA LYS A 108 -29.80 -5.80 -3.74
C LYS A 108 -29.20 -7.06 -3.11
N HIS A 109 -28.29 -7.74 -3.80
CA HIS A 109 -27.65 -8.92 -3.24
C HIS A 109 -26.64 -8.50 -2.13
N PRO A 110 -26.74 -9.07 -0.92
CA PRO A 110 -26.03 -8.54 0.25
C PRO A 110 -24.50 -8.71 0.19
N VAL A 111 -24.00 -9.72 -0.55
CA VAL A 111 -22.55 -9.93 -0.76
C VAL A 111 -22.05 -9.04 -1.90
N ASP A 112 -22.59 -9.22 -3.10
CA ASP A 112 -22.17 -8.48 -4.31
C ASP A 112 -22.27 -6.96 -4.17
N GLY A 113 -23.27 -6.43 -3.46
CA GLY A 113 -23.33 -5.01 -3.14
C GLY A 113 -22.11 -4.53 -2.36
N VAL A 114 -21.63 -5.31 -1.39
CA VAL A 114 -20.41 -5.01 -0.61
C VAL A 114 -19.18 -5.15 -1.48
N LEU A 115 -19.03 -6.27 -2.22
CA LEU A 115 -17.86 -6.51 -3.08
C LEU A 115 -17.72 -5.44 -4.17
N LEU A 116 -18.83 -5.02 -4.78
CA LEU A 116 -18.84 -3.94 -5.76
C LEU A 116 -18.49 -2.59 -5.12
N GLY A 117 -18.93 -2.35 -3.88
CA GLY A 117 -18.53 -1.19 -3.08
C GLY A 117 -17.02 -1.15 -2.86
N LEU A 118 -16.44 -2.26 -2.39
CA LEU A 118 -14.98 -2.40 -2.19
C LEU A 118 -14.20 -2.14 -3.48
N LEU A 119 -14.66 -2.70 -4.60
CA LEU A 119 -14.05 -2.52 -5.91
C LEU A 119 -14.07 -1.04 -6.33
N LYS A 120 -15.21 -0.36 -6.19
CA LYS A 120 -15.35 1.06 -6.52
C LYS A 120 -14.47 1.94 -5.64
N ASP A 121 -14.44 1.67 -4.33
CA ASP A 121 -13.60 2.43 -3.40
C ASP A 121 -12.11 2.25 -3.70
N HIS A 122 -11.67 1.03 -4.06
CA HIS A 122 -10.28 0.76 -4.44
C HIS A 122 -9.82 1.59 -5.65
N PHE A 123 -10.63 1.62 -6.70
CA PHE A 123 -10.30 2.36 -7.92
C PHE A 123 -10.45 3.88 -7.75
N ARG A 124 -11.41 4.35 -6.96
CA ARG A 124 -11.59 5.78 -6.67
C ARG A 124 -10.45 6.35 -5.83
N ASP A 125 -10.01 5.62 -4.81
CA ASP A 125 -9.00 6.11 -3.87
C ASP A 125 -7.56 5.82 -4.33
N GLY A 126 -7.40 5.04 -5.41
CA GLY A 126 -6.11 4.56 -5.89
C GLY A 126 -5.47 5.43 -6.97
N ASN A 127 -4.14 5.46 -6.99
CA ASN A 127 -3.36 6.11 -8.04
C ASN A 127 -2.76 5.07 -8.98
N PHE A 128 -3.28 5.04 -10.21
CA PHE A 128 -2.93 4.04 -11.22
C PHE A 128 -2.28 4.71 -12.42
N PHE A 129 -1.12 4.17 -12.83
CA PHE A 129 -0.38 4.68 -13.98
C PHE A 129 -0.14 3.56 -15.00
N PHE A 130 -0.16 3.93 -16.28
CA PHE A 130 0.01 2.99 -17.37
C PHE A 130 0.58 3.68 -18.61
N SER A 131 1.10 2.87 -19.54
CA SER A 131 1.50 3.31 -20.87
C SER A 131 1.19 2.21 -21.87
N HIS A 132 0.89 2.58 -23.11
CA HIS A 132 0.62 1.63 -24.19
C HIS A 132 1.89 1.15 -24.89
N SER A 133 2.98 1.89 -24.75
CA SER A 133 4.26 1.65 -25.44
C SER A 133 5.43 1.44 -24.49
N PHE A 134 5.36 1.95 -23.27
CA PHE A 134 6.40 1.84 -22.25
C PHE A 134 6.01 0.84 -21.15
N ASP A 135 6.96 0.04 -20.67
CA ASP A 135 6.74 -0.82 -19.52
C ASP A 135 6.93 -0.02 -18.22
N VAL A 136 5.82 0.42 -17.64
CA VAL A 136 5.82 1.12 -16.36
C VAL A 136 6.15 0.23 -15.16
N THR A 137 6.10 -1.10 -15.31
CA THR A 137 6.26 -2.06 -14.19
C THR A 137 7.73 -2.38 -13.89
N SER A 138 8.61 -2.28 -14.89
CA SER A 138 10.04 -2.57 -14.75
C SER A 138 10.90 -1.31 -14.70
N SER A 139 12.01 -1.35 -13.96
CA SER A 139 13.06 -0.31 -14.04
C SER A 139 13.68 -0.21 -15.44
N LEU A 140 14.24 0.95 -15.80
CA LEU A 140 14.90 1.16 -17.10
C LEU A 140 15.99 0.12 -17.39
N GLN A 141 16.75 -0.28 -16.35
CA GLN A 141 17.78 -1.31 -16.46
C GLN A 141 17.18 -2.68 -16.80
N ARG A 142 16.13 -3.12 -16.10
CA ARG A 142 15.46 -4.41 -16.37
C ARG A 142 14.83 -4.45 -17.76
N GLN A 143 14.28 -3.33 -18.23
CA GLN A 143 13.72 -3.23 -19.58
C GLN A 143 14.77 -3.49 -20.67
N GLN A 144 16.06 -3.19 -20.44
CA GLN A 144 17.10 -3.51 -21.44
C GLN A 144 17.35 -5.02 -21.53
N ARG A 145 17.11 -5.79 -20.47
CA ARG A 145 17.26 -7.25 -20.45
C ARG A 145 16.07 -7.96 -21.11
N HIS A 146 14.87 -7.41 -20.95
CA HIS A 146 13.62 -7.98 -21.46
C HIS A 146 12.86 -6.99 -22.35
N ASN A 147 13.29 -6.85 -23.61
CA ASN A 147 12.67 -5.92 -24.56
C ASN A 147 11.92 -6.62 -25.73
N GLN A 148 11.83 -7.95 -25.72
CA GLN A 148 11.20 -8.71 -26.80
C GLN A 148 9.79 -9.16 -26.40
N GLY A 149 8.86 -9.05 -27.34
CA GLY A 149 7.48 -9.52 -27.19
C GLY A 149 6.47 -8.47 -26.71
N PRO A 150 5.23 -8.90 -26.46
CA PRO A 150 4.15 -8.05 -25.94
C PRO A 150 4.45 -7.40 -24.58
N LEU A 151 3.77 -6.28 -24.30
CA LEU A 151 3.95 -5.49 -23.07
C LEU A 151 3.82 -6.32 -21.79
N HIS A 152 2.84 -7.21 -21.73
CA HIS A 152 2.56 -8.03 -20.56
C HIS A 152 3.58 -9.15 -20.33
N HIS A 153 4.26 -9.64 -21.38
CA HIS A 153 5.35 -10.63 -21.26
C HIS A 153 6.64 -10.02 -20.71
N ARG A 154 6.90 -8.74 -21.01
CA ARG A 154 8.08 -8.01 -20.50
C ARG A 154 7.87 -7.38 -19.12
N SER A 155 6.64 -7.38 -18.61
CA SER A 155 6.29 -6.71 -17.35
C SER A 155 6.81 -7.46 -16.12
N ASP A 156 7.21 -6.72 -15.10
CA ASP A 156 7.57 -7.24 -13.78
C ASP A 156 6.31 -7.63 -13.02
N ASP A 157 6.14 -8.93 -12.77
CA ASP A 157 4.96 -9.50 -12.09
C ASP A 157 4.67 -8.83 -10.75
N ARG A 158 5.74 -8.48 -10.01
CA ARG A 158 5.63 -7.87 -8.69
C ARG A 158 4.89 -6.54 -8.75
N PHE A 159 4.98 -5.80 -9.85
CA PHE A 159 4.41 -4.47 -10.01
C PHE A 159 3.24 -4.42 -11.00
N PHE A 160 2.91 -5.53 -11.64
CA PHE A 160 1.74 -5.66 -12.51
C PHE A 160 0.45 -5.78 -11.68
N TRP A 161 -0.03 -4.63 -11.20
CA TRP A 161 -1.07 -4.53 -10.19
C TRP A 161 -2.37 -5.24 -10.55
N ASN A 162 -2.85 -5.04 -11.78
CA ASN A 162 -4.11 -5.59 -12.28
C ASN A 162 -3.99 -6.97 -12.91
N LYS A 163 -2.86 -7.68 -12.77
CA LYS A 163 -2.67 -8.98 -13.41
C LYS A 163 -3.68 -10.04 -12.97
N PHE A 164 -4.13 -10.03 -11.70
CA PHE A 164 -5.23 -10.93 -11.27
C PHE A 164 -6.50 -10.69 -12.09
N LEU A 165 -6.87 -9.42 -12.32
CA LEU A 165 -8.03 -9.05 -13.12
C LEU A 165 -7.85 -9.46 -14.59
N GLN A 166 -6.62 -9.50 -15.09
CA GLN A 166 -6.32 -9.89 -16.46
C GLN A 166 -6.16 -11.39 -16.66
N MET A 167 -6.22 -12.22 -15.60
CA MET A 167 -6.11 -13.68 -15.72
C MET A 167 -7.06 -14.27 -16.77
N PRO A 168 -8.35 -13.89 -16.85
CA PRO A 168 -9.24 -14.42 -17.90
C PRO A 168 -8.80 -14.09 -19.33
N LEU A 169 -8.03 -13.02 -19.53
CA LEU A 169 -7.47 -12.64 -20.83
C LEU A 169 -6.11 -13.33 -21.07
N LEU A 170 -5.30 -13.47 -20.02
CA LEU A 170 -3.97 -14.10 -20.07
C LEU A 170 -4.04 -15.62 -20.27
N GLU A 171 -5.06 -16.27 -19.71
CA GLU A 171 -5.27 -17.73 -19.82
C GLU A 171 -6.08 -18.12 -21.06
N SER A 172 -6.52 -17.14 -21.86
CA SER A 172 -7.25 -17.41 -23.11
C SER A 172 -6.32 -18.01 -24.16
N GLU A 173 -6.83 -18.94 -24.96
CA GLU A 173 -6.10 -19.48 -26.13
C GLU A 173 -5.97 -18.45 -27.27
N LEU A 174 -6.70 -17.33 -27.20
CA LEU A 174 -6.68 -16.26 -28.19
C LEU A 174 -5.49 -15.32 -27.97
N ASP A 175 -4.92 -14.78 -29.06
CA ASP A 175 -3.90 -13.72 -28.96
C ASP A 175 -4.53 -12.37 -28.55
N LEU A 176 -4.74 -12.20 -27.25
CA LEU A 176 -5.29 -10.97 -26.65
C LEU A 176 -4.19 -9.97 -26.25
N SER A 177 -2.94 -10.17 -26.69
CA SER A 177 -1.78 -9.38 -26.31
C SER A 177 -1.95 -7.87 -26.45
N LYS A 178 -2.76 -7.43 -27.42
CA LYS A 178 -3.02 -6.01 -27.70
C LYS A 178 -4.06 -5.36 -26.78
N PHE A 179 -4.78 -6.16 -26.00
CA PHE A 179 -5.82 -5.73 -25.04
C PHE A 179 -5.36 -5.79 -23.57
N ILE A 180 -4.30 -6.56 -23.29
CA ILE A 180 -3.74 -6.78 -21.96
C ILE A 180 -2.84 -5.61 -21.58
N LEU A 181 -3.35 -4.69 -20.77
CA LEU A 181 -2.65 -3.46 -20.33
C LEU A 181 -2.11 -3.58 -18.90
N PRO A 182 -0.79 -3.62 -18.69
CA PRO A 182 -0.19 -3.55 -17.36
C PRO A 182 -0.33 -2.18 -16.73
N VAL A 183 -0.78 -2.16 -15.48
CA VAL A 183 -0.97 -0.96 -14.68
C VAL A 183 -0.17 -1.08 -13.40
N ILE A 184 0.50 0.00 -12.99
CA ILE A 184 1.15 0.11 -11.69
C ILE A 184 0.26 0.88 -10.72
N TYR A 185 0.42 0.58 -9.43
CA TYR A 185 -0.18 1.34 -8.34
C TYR A 185 0.93 2.02 -7.53
N GLY A 186 0.82 3.33 -7.32
CA GLY A 186 1.83 4.08 -6.57
C GLY A 186 1.91 5.55 -6.93
N PHE A 187 3.09 6.01 -7.35
CA PHE A 187 3.39 7.41 -7.63
C PHE A 187 4.21 7.56 -8.91
N LEU A 188 3.91 8.59 -9.69
CA LEU A 188 4.73 8.99 -10.84
C LEU A 188 4.61 10.49 -11.00
N GLU A 189 5.76 11.16 -11.06
CA GLU A 189 5.83 12.59 -11.36
C GLU A 189 7.01 12.85 -12.29
N ILE A 190 6.74 13.58 -13.37
CA ILE A 190 7.71 13.96 -14.40
C ILE A 190 7.78 15.49 -14.39
N LYS A 191 8.98 16.04 -14.15
CA LYS A 191 9.21 17.48 -14.11
C LYS A 191 10.34 17.88 -15.07
N PRO A 192 10.03 18.62 -16.15
CA PRO A 192 11.07 19.34 -16.88
C PRO A 192 11.63 20.44 -15.99
N THR A 193 12.95 20.59 -16.00
CA THR A 193 13.67 21.58 -15.21
C THR A 193 14.97 21.95 -15.92
N SER A 194 15.73 22.87 -15.35
CA SER A 194 17.07 23.19 -15.80
C SER A 194 17.98 23.31 -14.59
N ILE A 195 19.23 22.88 -14.76
CA ILE A 195 20.30 23.06 -13.77
C ILE A 195 21.39 23.85 -14.47
N PHE A 196 21.81 24.97 -13.89
CA PHE A 196 22.82 25.88 -14.46
C PHE A 196 22.56 26.23 -15.95
N GLY A 197 21.29 26.40 -16.31
CA GLY A 197 20.86 26.74 -17.68
C GLY A 197 20.74 25.57 -18.65
N GLN A 198 21.13 24.34 -18.26
CA GLN A 198 21.02 23.16 -19.10
C GLN A 198 19.68 22.43 -18.85
N PRO A 199 18.86 22.19 -19.88
CA PRO A 199 17.55 21.57 -19.72
C PRO A 199 17.68 20.06 -19.45
N LEU A 200 16.90 19.57 -18.49
CA LEU A 200 16.78 18.16 -18.17
C LEU A 200 15.37 17.84 -17.65
N SER A 201 15.01 16.57 -17.63
CA SER A 201 13.76 16.09 -17.02
C SER A 201 14.06 15.13 -15.88
N ILE A 202 13.46 15.37 -14.72
CA ILE A 202 13.50 14.44 -13.60
C ILE A 202 12.17 13.73 -13.50
N THR A 203 12.24 12.41 -13.44
CA THR A 203 11.10 11.55 -13.22
C THR A 203 11.31 10.74 -11.96
N LEU A 204 10.34 10.74 -11.06
CA LEU A 204 10.33 9.89 -9.88
C LEU A 204 9.14 8.94 -9.96
N ILE A 205 9.42 7.63 -9.94
CA ILE A 205 8.40 6.59 -10.02
C ILE A 205 8.48 5.74 -8.75
N ALA A 206 7.35 5.50 -8.09
CA ALA A 206 7.24 4.51 -7.03
C ALA A 206 6.21 3.45 -7.41
N ARG A 207 6.68 2.21 -7.51
CA ARG A 207 5.87 1.04 -7.84
C ARG A 207 5.62 0.23 -6.59
N ARG A 208 4.35 0.02 -6.24
CA ARG A 208 3.96 -0.83 -5.11
C ARG A 208 3.78 -2.26 -5.56
N CYS A 209 4.35 -3.19 -4.78
CA CYS A 209 4.22 -4.60 -5.05
C CYS A 209 2.78 -5.07 -4.84
N ARG A 210 2.28 -5.92 -5.74
CA ARG A 210 0.98 -6.57 -5.63
C ARG A 210 0.95 -7.67 -4.57
N TYR A 211 2.09 -8.27 -4.22
CA TYR A 211 2.14 -9.31 -3.20
C TYR A 211 2.07 -8.70 -1.81
N ARG A 212 1.23 -9.29 -0.95
CA ARG A 212 1.06 -8.89 0.46
C ARG A 212 0.81 -7.39 0.65
N ALA A 213 0.17 -6.72 -0.32
CA ALA A 213 -0.23 -5.33 -0.18
C ALA A 213 -1.32 -5.21 0.89
N GLY A 214 -1.23 -4.17 1.72
CA GLY A 214 -2.30 -3.92 2.68
C GLY A 214 -2.17 -2.62 3.45
N THR A 215 -3.14 -2.36 4.32
CA THR A 215 -3.17 -1.18 5.18
C THR A 215 -2.20 -1.30 6.35
N ARG A 216 -1.94 -0.17 7.01
CA ARG A 216 -0.89 -0.03 8.02
C ARG A 216 -0.87 -1.14 9.07
N TYR A 217 -2.00 -1.46 9.69
CA TYR A 217 -2.03 -2.42 10.80
C TYR A 217 -2.42 -3.85 10.37
N PHE A 218 -3.06 -4.02 9.21
CA PHE A 218 -3.58 -5.33 8.79
C PHE A 218 -2.62 -6.10 7.86
N SER A 219 -1.59 -5.45 7.33
CA SER A 219 -0.51 -6.13 6.62
C SER A 219 0.85 -5.68 7.13
N ARG A 220 1.58 -6.63 7.74
CA ARG A 220 2.92 -6.46 8.31
C ARG A 220 3.75 -7.72 8.13
N GLY A 221 5.07 -7.54 8.15
CA GLY A 221 6.02 -8.64 8.11
C GLY A 221 6.05 -9.40 6.79
N ILE A 222 6.57 -10.61 6.84
CA ILE A 222 6.77 -11.53 5.72
C ILE A 222 5.67 -12.61 5.66
N ASP A 223 5.43 -13.19 4.48
CA ASP A 223 4.64 -14.42 4.32
C ASP A 223 5.52 -15.68 4.24
N SER A 224 4.93 -16.85 4.00
CA SER A 224 5.67 -18.11 3.81
C SER A 224 6.49 -18.16 2.52
N HIS A 225 6.09 -17.41 1.49
CA HIS A 225 6.71 -17.38 0.17
C HIS A 225 7.85 -16.36 0.05
N GLY A 226 8.15 -15.63 1.14
CA GLY A 226 9.19 -14.60 1.14
C GLY A 226 8.70 -13.24 0.61
N ASN A 227 7.40 -13.00 0.49
CA ASN A 227 6.87 -11.69 0.15
C ASN A 227 6.70 -10.85 1.42
N VAL A 228 7.26 -9.65 1.41
CA VAL A 228 7.07 -8.69 2.50
C VAL A 228 5.93 -7.76 2.23
N SER A 229 5.25 -7.39 3.31
CA SER A 229 4.18 -6.41 3.24
C SER A 229 4.68 -5.07 2.73
N ASN A 230 3.90 -4.47 1.84
CA ASN A 230 4.08 -3.09 1.36
C ASN A 230 5.48 -2.80 0.78
N PHE A 231 6.03 -3.80 0.08
CA PHE A 231 7.24 -3.62 -0.72
C PHE A 231 7.00 -2.55 -1.80
N ASN A 232 7.90 -1.58 -1.90
CA ASN A 232 7.90 -0.57 -2.94
C ASN A 232 9.29 -0.45 -3.56
N GLU A 233 9.32 -0.28 -4.88
CA GLU A 233 10.50 0.12 -5.63
C GLU A 233 10.34 1.59 -6.02
N THR A 234 11.32 2.42 -5.66
CA THR A 234 11.38 3.83 -6.04
C THR A 234 12.53 4.01 -7.03
N GLU A 235 12.23 4.49 -8.22
CA GLU A 235 13.20 4.75 -9.28
C GLU A 235 13.23 6.25 -9.60
N GLN A 236 14.42 6.82 -9.55
CA GLN A 236 14.70 8.15 -10.04
C GLN A 236 15.33 8.06 -11.42
N ILE A 237 14.72 8.71 -12.40
CA ILE A 237 15.20 8.79 -13.78
C ILE A 237 15.56 10.23 -14.08
N VAL A 238 16.72 10.43 -14.71
CA VAL A 238 17.15 11.73 -15.21
C VAL A 238 17.37 11.61 -16.71
N GLN A 239 16.66 12.44 -17.47
CA GLN A 239 16.80 12.51 -18.92
C GLN A 239 17.45 13.84 -19.31
N ILE A 240 18.55 13.76 -20.05
CA ILE A 240 19.29 14.92 -20.56
C ILE A 240 19.21 14.89 -22.09
N GLY A 241 18.56 15.90 -22.65
CA GLY A 241 18.21 15.93 -24.08
C GLY A 241 17.41 14.69 -24.51
N ASN A 242 17.69 14.20 -25.71
CA ASN A 242 17.00 13.03 -26.28
C ASN A 242 17.84 11.74 -26.21
N ASN A 243 19.08 11.82 -25.74
CA ASN A 243 20.04 10.74 -25.93
C ASN A 243 20.50 10.11 -24.60
N THR A 244 20.61 10.87 -23.52
CA THR A 244 21.19 10.33 -22.28
C THR A 244 20.14 10.13 -21.20
N LEU A 245 20.07 8.91 -20.69
CA LEU A 245 19.17 8.49 -19.62
C LEU A 245 19.97 7.90 -18.46
N TYR A 246 19.69 8.40 -17.26
CA TYR A 246 20.17 7.81 -16.02
C TYR A 246 19.00 7.22 -15.24
N SER A 247 19.24 6.12 -14.53
CA SER A 247 18.27 5.57 -13.57
C SER A 247 18.99 5.08 -12.31
N HIS A 248 18.35 5.31 -11.17
CA HIS A 248 18.77 4.79 -9.88
C HIS A 248 17.56 4.26 -9.11
N VAL A 249 17.65 3.00 -8.70
CA VAL A 249 16.57 2.27 -8.02
C VAL A 249 16.90 2.08 -6.55
N GLN A 250 15.90 2.29 -5.69
CA GLN A 250 15.94 1.99 -4.26
C GLN A 250 14.71 1.17 -3.85
N CYS A 251 14.86 0.34 -2.81
CA CYS A 251 13.75 -0.48 -2.31
C CYS A 251 13.37 -0.08 -0.88
N ARG A 252 12.10 -0.27 -0.54
CA ARG A 252 11.62 -0.22 0.85
C ARG A 252 10.54 -1.26 1.09
N GLY A 253 10.38 -1.68 2.34
CA GLY A 253 9.31 -2.61 2.70
C GLY A 253 9.23 -2.80 4.22
N SER A 254 8.28 -3.64 4.63
CA SER A 254 8.22 -4.09 6.03
C SER A 254 9.48 -4.87 6.42
N VAL A 255 9.79 -4.86 7.72
CA VAL A 255 10.86 -5.71 8.28
C VAL A 255 10.50 -7.18 8.01
N PRO A 256 11.38 -7.98 7.39
CA PRO A 256 11.07 -9.31 6.87
C PRO A 256 11.06 -10.40 7.96
N ILE A 257 10.27 -10.20 9.01
CA ILE A 257 9.99 -11.21 10.05
C ILE A 257 8.48 -11.40 10.21
N TYR A 258 8.05 -12.43 10.94
CA TYR A 258 6.64 -12.62 11.24
C TYR A 258 6.20 -11.75 12.41
N TRP A 259 5.61 -10.60 12.11
CA TRP A 259 5.11 -9.66 13.13
C TRP A 259 3.82 -8.97 12.70
N SER A 260 3.05 -8.51 13.67
CA SER A 260 1.83 -7.74 13.48
C SER A 260 1.61 -6.74 14.61
N GLU A 261 0.71 -5.79 14.37
CA GLU A 261 0.24 -4.84 15.38
C GLU A 261 -1.25 -5.07 15.60
N ILE A 262 -1.62 -5.55 16.79
CA ILE A 262 -3.01 -5.77 17.12
C ILE A 262 -3.65 -4.45 17.49
N ASN A 263 -4.53 -3.97 16.63
CA ASN A 263 -5.29 -2.76 16.87
C ASN A 263 -6.39 -2.98 17.92
N THR A 264 -6.53 -2.05 18.86
CA THR A 264 -7.40 -2.20 20.04
C THR A 264 -8.11 -0.88 20.43
N LEU A 265 -8.30 0.03 19.46
CA LEU A 265 -8.67 1.45 19.65
C LEU A 265 -7.66 2.28 20.48
N ARG A 266 -6.60 1.68 20.99
CA ARG A 266 -5.53 2.42 21.63
C ARG A 266 -4.78 3.25 20.60
N TYR A 267 -4.28 4.41 21.01
CA TYR A 267 -3.42 5.22 20.15
C TYR A 267 -2.20 4.44 19.64
N LYS A 268 -1.65 3.57 20.50
CA LYS A 268 -0.56 2.68 20.17
C LYS A 268 -1.05 1.22 20.21
N PRO A 269 -1.00 0.50 19.08
CA PRO A 269 -1.40 -0.91 19.03
C PRO A 269 -0.40 -1.78 19.81
N ASP A 270 -0.78 -3.02 20.06
CA ASP A 270 0.08 -3.98 20.75
C ASP A 270 0.90 -4.79 19.73
N LEU A 271 2.23 -4.75 19.86
CA LEU A 271 3.15 -5.51 19.02
C LEU A 271 3.07 -6.99 19.34
N GLN A 272 3.04 -7.79 18.28
CA GLN A 272 3.15 -9.24 18.37
C GLN A 272 4.14 -9.76 17.32
N ILE A 273 5.14 -10.51 17.77
CA ILE A 273 6.13 -11.21 16.95
C ILE A 273 5.91 -12.70 17.15
N MET A 274 5.80 -13.44 16.04
CA MET A 274 5.54 -14.87 16.03
C MET A 274 6.83 -15.60 15.66
N ASP A 275 7.31 -16.47 16.53
CA ASP A 275 8.45 -17.32 16.23
C ASP A 275 7.96 -18.58 15.51
N LEU A 276 7.89 -18.49 14.19
CA LEU A 276 7.47 -19.60 13.35
C LEU A 276 8.70 -20.35 12.83
N PRO A 277 8.70 -21.69 12.79
CA PRO A 277 9.84 -22.48 12.29
C PRO A 277 10.30 -22.07 10.89
N GLN A 278 9.37 -21.61 10.04
CA GLN A 278 9.66 -21.19 8.67
C GLN A 278 10.35 -19.81 8.53
N ILE A 279 10.58 -19.06 9.62
CA ILE A 279 11.12 -17.68 9.57
C ILE A 279 12.44 -17.60 8.79
N THR A 280 13.35 -18.53 9.03
CA THR A 280 14.66 -18.59 8.38
C THR A 280 14.51 -18.82 6.88
N GLU A 281 13.64 -19.76 6.48
CA GLU A 281 13.44 -20.10 5.08
C GLU A 281 12.74 -18.98 4.32
N SER A 282 11.68 -18.40 4.87
CA SER A 282 10.99 -17.29 4.23
C SER A 282 11.88 -16.05 4.11
N LEU A 283 12.71 -15.76 5.11
CA LEU A 283 13.68 -14.68 5.03
C LEU A 283 14.77 -14.98 3.99
N ARG A 284 15.25 -16.22 3.90
CA ARG A 284 16.22 -16.63 2.88
C ARG A 284 15.65 -16.45 1.47
N LEU A 285 14.45 -16.98 1.21
CA LEU A 285 13.76 -16.80 -0.08
C LEU A 285 13.62 -15.33 -0.46
N HIS A 286 13.30 -14.50 0.52
CA HIS A 286 13.15 -13.07 0.32
C HIS A 286 14.45 -12.37 -0.05
N LEU A 287 15.54 -12.66 0.68
CA LEU A 287 16.86 -12.09 0.41
C LEU A 287 17.41 -12.58 -0.93
N SER A 288 17.30 -13.88 -1.22
CA SER A 288 17.69 -14.45 -2.52
C SER A 288 16.92 -13.79 -3.66
N SER A 289 15.59 -13.63 -3.52
CA SER A 289 14.78 -12.92 -4.50
C SER A 289 15.27 -11.49 -4.74
N LEU A 290 15.63 -10.73 -3.70
CA LEU A 290 16.20 -9.40 -3.91
C LEU A 290 17.55 -9.45 -4.60
N VAL A 291 18.42 -10.39 -4.24
CA VAL A 291 19.74 -10.53 -4.84
C VAL A 291 19.65 -10.87 -6.33
N ASP A 292 18.72 -11.74 -6.70
CA ASP A 292 18.47 -12.11 -8.10
C ASP A 292 18.04 -10.91 -8.96
N HIS A 293 17.22 -10.01 -8.39
CA HIS A 293 16.68 -8.86 -9.12
C HIS A 293 17.63 -7.66 -9.15
N TYR A 294 18.40 -7.44 -8.08
CA TYR A 294 19.12 -6.18 -7.85
C TYR A 294 20.63 -6.34 -7.64
N GLY A 295 21.14 -7.57 -7.52
CA GLY A 295 22.54 -7.82 -7.16
C GLY A 295 22.77 -7.72 -5.65
N LYS A 296 23.85 -7.08 -5.20
CA LYS A 296 24.13 -6.95 -3.76
C LYS A 296 23.04 -6.13 -3.06
N VAL A 297 22.63 -6.51 -1.85
CA VAL A 297 21.56 -5.80 -1.10
C VAL A 297 22.08 -5.32 0.24
N THR A 298 22.01 -4.01 0.48
CA THR A 298 22.33 -3.44 1.80
C THR A 298 21.04 -3.04 2.50
N CYS A 299 20.70 -3.77 3.57
CA CYS A 299 19.51 -3.56 4.39
C CYS A 299 19.77 -2.48 5.44
N ILE A 300 19.19 -1.29 5.24
CA ILE A 300 19.30 -0.16 6.17
C ILE A 300 18.11 -0.20 7.13
N ASN A 301 18.36 -0.48 8.41
CA ASN A 301 17.32 -0.55 9.41
C ASN A 301 17.25 0.72 10.27
N LEU A 302 16.11 1.42 10.18
CA LEU A 302 15.87 2.71 10.85
C LEU A 302 15.02 2.58 12.14
N VAL A 303 14.89 1.36 12.64
CA VAL A 303 14.09 1.02 13.83
C VAL A 303 14.76 1.56 15.10
N ASN A 304 13.95 2.08 16.04
CA ASN A 304 14.44 2.70 17.26
C ASN A 304 15.11 1.69 18.21
N GLN A 305 16.23 2.09 18.83
CA GLN A 305 16.97 1.23 19.77
C GLN A 305 16.26 1.04 21.11
N LYS A 306 15.34 1.95 21.46
CA LYS A 306 14.62 1.96 22.74
C LYS A 306 13.12 1.96 22.52
N GLY A 307 12.42 1.30 23.45
CA GLY A 307 10.96 1.30 23.51
C GLY A 307 10.33 0.21 22.63
N TYR A 308 9.19 0.54 22.03
CA TYR A 308 8.27 -0.42 21.42
C TYR A 308 8.77 -1.07 20.14
N GLU A 309 9.67 -0.43 19.40
CA GLU A 309 10.19 -1.00 18.15
C GLU A 309 11.39 -1.94 18.37
N LYS A 310 12.01 -1.87 19.56
CA LYS A 310 13.22 -2.63 19.90
C LYS A 310 13.07 -4.15 19.66
N PRO A 311 11.95 -4.81 20.05
CA PRO A 311 11.80 -6.25 19.80
C PRO A 311 11.86 -6.60 18.31
N VAL A 312 11.27 -5.78 17.42
CA VAL A 312 11.32 -6.06 15.97
C VAL A 312 12.76 -6.04 15.45
N LYS A 313 13.58 -5.12 15.97
CA LYS A 313 15.01 -5.04 15.63
C LYS A 313 15.76 -6.28 16.09
N GLU A 314 15.69 -6.63 17.37
CA GLU A 314 16.45 -7.74 17.96
C GLU A 314 16.11 -9.07 17.27
N TRP A 315 14.82 -9.30 16.98
CA TRP A 315 14.37 -10.49 16.27
C TRP A 315 14.82 -10.54 14.81
N PHE A 316 14.91 -9.38 14.15
CA PHE A 316 15.40 -9.32 12.78
C PHE A 316 16.91 -9.57 12.71
N GLU A 317 17.70 -8.97 13.60
CA GLU A 317 19.15 -9.22 13.70
C GLU A 317 19.42 -10.69 14.00
N ALA A 318 18.74 -11.26 14.98
CA ALA A 318 18.86 -12.69 15.30
C ALA A 318 18.43 -13.63 14.17
N ALA A 319 17.52 -13.20 13.28
CA ALA A 319 17.12 -13.97 12.11
C ALA A 319 18.16 -13.87 10.97
N LEU A 320 18.77 -12.70 10.79
CA LEU A 320 19.84 -12.49 9.81
C LEU A 320 21.10 -13.28 10.17
N ASP A 321 21.50 -13.26 11.45
CA ASP A 321 22.68 -13.98 11.96
C ASP A 321 22.60 -15.50 11.71
N LYS A 322 21.39 -16.05 11.58
CA LYS A 322 21.18 -17.48 11.29
C LYS A 322 21.35 -17.85 9.81
N ILE A 323 21.19 -16.89 8.89
CA ILE A 323 21.13 -17.17 7.45
C ILE A 323 22.49 -16.92 6.79
N ASP A 324 23.22 -15.89 7.23
CA ASP A 324 24.48 -15.44 6.65
C ASP A 324 24.50 -15.53 5.10
N HIS A 325 23.63 -14.74 4.45
CA HIS A 325 23.47 -14.82 2.99
C HIS A 325 24.60 -14.07 2.27
N PRO A 326 25.26 -14.68 1.27
CA PRO A 326 26.29 -13.99 0.50
C PRO A 326 25.67 -12.84 -0.29
N ASN A 327 26.32 -11.68 -0.33
CA ASN A 327 25.83 -10.45 -0.99
C ASN A 327 24.68 -9.72 -0.28
N THR A 328 24.45 -9.96 1.01
CA THR A 328 23.56 -9.13 1.81
C THR A 328 24.28 -8.50 2.99
N ASP A 329 24.23 -7.18 3.08
CA ASP A 329 24.79 -6.42 4.19
C ASP A 329 23.67 -5.86 5.06
N TYR A 330 23.95 -5.71 6.35
CA TYR A 330 23.02 -5.11 7.30
C TYR A 330 23.65 -3.88 7.95
N LEU A 331 22.97 -2.74 7.81
CA LEU A 331 23.36 -1.49 8.44
C LEU A 331 22.25 -0.99 9.36
N TYR A 332 22.58 -0.89 10.64
CA TYR A 332 21.69 -0.28 11.62
C TYR A 332 21.96 1.21 11.79
N PHE A 333 20.90 2.03 11.81
CA PHE A 333 21.00 3.46 12.09
C PHE A 333 19.84 3.94 12.97
N ASP A 334 20.13 4.38 14.20
CA ASP A 334 19.13 4.93 15.11
C ASP A 334 18.76 6.37 14.71
N PHE A 335 17.79 6.47 13.82
CA PHE A 335 17.31 7.74 13.30
C PHE A 335 16.76 8.69 14.38
N HIS A 336 16.06 8.18 15.40
CA HIS A 336 15.42 9.05 16.41
C HIS A 336 16.44 9.63 17.38
N SER A 337 17.43 8.85 17.79
CA SER A 337 18.50 9.36 18.67
C SER A 337 19.38 10.37 17.91
N GLU A 338 19.77 10.02 16.68
CA GLU A 338 20.71 10.80 15.89
C GLU A 338 20.05 12.06 15.32
N CYS A 339 18.90 11.95 14.67
CA CYS A 339 18.20 13.09 14.07
C CYS A 339 17.25 13.80 15.05
N SER A 340 17.37 13.52 16.36
CA SER A 340 16.62 14.26 17.39
C SER A 340 16.85 15.77 17.27
N LYS A 341 15.82 16.56 17.60
CA LYS A 341 15.83 18.03 17.51
C LYS A 341 16.08 18.57 16.09
N MET A 342 15.66 17.83 15.06
CA MET A 342 15.70 18.29 13.66
C MET A 342 17.11 18.51 13.11
N ARG A 343 18.10 17.77 13.61
CA ARG A 343 19.49 17.79 13.10
C ARG A 343 19.66 16.79 11.97
N TRP A 344 19.08 17.13 10.82
CA TRP A 344 19.13 16.33 9.60
C TRP A 344 20.51 16.29 8.97
N ASP A 345 21.42 17.18 9.37
CA ASP A 345 22.85 17.14 9.03
C ASP A 345 23.50 15.81 9.44
N ARG A 346 22.92 15.11 10.44
CA ARG A 346 23.38 13.78 10.86
C ARG A 346 22.98 12.64 9.93
N ILE A 347 22.12 12.89 8.95
CA ILE A 347 21.96 11.94 7.82
C ILE A 347 23.25 11.88 7.02
N GLN A 348 24.05 12.96 6.98
CA GLN A 348 25.34 12.92 6.33
C GLN A 348 26.24 11.82 6.93
N ILE A 349 26.17 11.58 8.25
CA ILE A 349 26.90 10.48 8.90
C ILE A 349 26.50 9.11 8.31
N LEU A 350 25.21 8.91 8.03
CA LEU A 350 24.73 7.69 7.39
C LEU A 350 25.23 7.60 5.95
N ILE A 351 25.17 8.71 5.20
CA ILE A 351 25.66 8.78 3.82
C ILE A 351 27.16 8.52 3.75
N ASP A 352 27.95 9.10 4.65
CA ASP A 352 29.41 8.92 4.73
C ASP A 352 29.76 7.45 5.01
N ARG A 353 28.97 6.75 5.84
CA ARG A 353 29.13 5.30 6.06
C ARG A 353 28.75 4.45 4.84
N LEU A 354 27.85 4.97 4.00
CA LEU A 354 27.37 4.31 2.79
C LEU A 354 28.18 4.70 1.55
N ASP A 355 29.17 5.58 1.66
CA ASP A 355 29.86 6.17 0.50
C ASP A 355 30.57 5.10 -0.36
N ASP A 356 31.26 4.15 0.28
CA ASP A 356 31.90 3.03 -0.42
C ASP A 356 30.88 2.12 -1.11
N ASP A 357 29.77 1.80 -0.42
CA ASP A 357 28.67 1.01 -0.99
C ASP A 357 27.98 1.74 -2.14
N LEU A 358 27.81 3.07 -2.04
CA LEU A 358 27.22 3.93 -3.07
C LEU A 358 28.08 3.96 -4.35
N LYS A 359 29.41 4.07 -4.18
CA LYS A 359 30.36 4.02 -5.30
C LYS A 359 30.34 2.64 -5.97
N ALA A 360 30.31 1.58 -5.17
CA ALA A 360 30.21 0.21 -5.68
C ALA A 360 28.85 -0.09 -6.34
N GLN A 361 27.76 0.52 -5.84
CA GLN A 361 26.42 0.39 -6.37
C GLN A 361 26.32 0.90 -7.81
N GLY A 362 26.91 2.08 -8.05
CA GLY A 362 26.79 2.79 -9.31
C GLY A 362 25.34 3.17 -9.64
N TYR A 363 25.09 3.46 -10.92
CA TYR A 363 23.77 3.79 -11.44
C TYR A 363 23.66 3.31 -12.88
N PHE A 364 22.43 3.17 -13.36
CA PHE A 364 22.19 2.83 -14.76
C PHE A 364 22.42 4.07 -15.64
N LYS A 365 23.18 3.91 -16.73
CA LYS A 365 23.42 4.95 -17.75
C LYS A 365 23.21 4.34 -19.13
N LYS A 366 22.39 5.00 -19.94
CA LYS A 366 22.19 4.69 -21.35
C LYS A 366 22.45 5.95 -22.17
N ASP A 367 23.38 5.84 -23.11
CA ASP A 367 23.68 6.87 -24.09
C ASP A 367 23.17 6.43 -25.46
N ALA A 368 22.22 7.18 -26.00
CA ALA A 368 21.43 6.85 -27.19
C ALA A 368 20.83 5.43 -27.13
N GLN A 369 21.51 4.44 -27.71
CA GLN A 369 21.08 3.04 -27.68
C GLN A 369 22.04 2.10 -26.96
N THR A 370 23.19 2.58 -26.51
CA THR A 370 24.21 1.78 -25.82
C THR A 370 24.10 1.95 -24.32
N VAL A 371 24.12 0.83 -23.59
CA VAL A 371 24.17 0.84 -22.13
C VAL A 371 25.62 1.01 -21.71
N SER A 372 25.92 2.13 -21.07
CA SER A 372 27.27 2.51 -20.64
C SER A 372 27.56 2.02 -19.22
N ASN A 373 26.57 2.03 -18.34
CA ASN A 373 26.71 1.58 -16.95
C ASN A 373 25.44 0.89 -16.45
N THR A 374 25.59 -0.04 -15.49
CA THR A 374 24.48 -0.73 -14.83
C THR A 374 24.67 -0.75 -13.32
N GLN A 375 23.58 -0.51 -12.60
CA GLN A 375 23.53 -0.58 -11.14
C GLN A 375 23.70 -2.04 -10.67
N GLN A 376 24.63 -2.28 -9.74
CA GLN A 376 25.03 -3.62 -9.27
C GLN A 376 24.50 -3.99 -7.87
N SER A 377 23.98 -3.02 -7.13
CA SER A 377 23.44 -3.23 -5.79
C SER A 377 22.23 -2.35 -5.52
N VAL A 378 21.54 -2.58 -4.41
CA VAL A 378 20.42 -1.74 -3.99
C VAL A 378 20.38 -1.53 -2.48
N PHE A 379 20.04 -0.31 -2.06
CA PHE A 379 19.66 -0.03 -0.69
C PHE A 379 18.20 -0.40 -0.45
N ARG A 380 17.99 -1.24 0.57
CA ARG A 380 16.67 -1.60 1.07
C ARG A 380 16.45 -0.97 2.43
N THR A 381 15.64 0.08 2.48
CA THR A 381 15.32 0.76 3.75
C THR A 381 14.15 0.06 4.46
N ASN A 382 14.38 -0.36 5.69
CA ASN A 382 13.38 -0.95 6.58
C ASN A 382 12.92 0.09 7.62
N CYS A 383 11.62 0.13 7.89
CA CYS A 383 11.07 0.91 8.99
C CYS A 383 9.84 0.23 9.57
N MET A 384 9.74 0.21 10.91
CA MET A 384 8.56 -0.28 11.60
C MET A 384 7.38 0.67 11.41
N ASP A 385 7.57 1.98 11.61
CA ASP A 385 6.46 2.92 11.50
C ASP A 385 6.94 4.33 11.20
N CYS A 386 6.88 4.68 9.91
CA CYS A 386 6.72 6.03 9.34
C CYS A 386 7.42 6.03 7.99
N LEU A 387 6.63 6.33 6.98
CA LEU A 387 7.13 6.63 5.66
C LEU A 387 8.08 7.85 5.67
N ASP A 388 7.93 8.74 6.65
CA ASP A 388 8.75 9.95 6.77
C ASP A 388 10.24 9.62 6.92
N ARG A 389 10.62 8.68 7.80
CA ARG A 389 12.03 8.24 8.02
C ARG A 389 12.65 7.68 6.74
N THR A 390 11.95 6.73 6.11
CA THR A 390 12.45 6.05 4.92
C THR A 390 12.52 7.00 3.73
N ASN A 391 11.52 7.88 3.56
CA ASN A 391 11.54 8.88 2.49
C ASN A 391 12.69 9.86 2.63
N VAL A 392 13.06 10.27 3.86
CA VAL A 392 14.21 11.16 4.01
C VAL A 392 15.51 10.44 3.67
N VAL A 393 15.72 9.20 4.13
CA VAL A 393 16.93 8.44 3.77
C VAL A 393 16.99 8.21 2.26
N GLN A 394 15.87 7.80 1.65
CA GLN A 394 15.79 7.58 0.21
C GLN A 394 16.07 8.87 -0.60
N SER A 395 15.54 10.01 -0.16
CA SER A 395 15.76 11.29 -0.84
C SER A 395 17.20 11.81 -0.67
N ALA A 396 17.84 11.55 0.48
CA ALA A 396 19.24 11.89 0.71
C ALA A 396 20.18 11.05 -0.18
N VAL A 397 19.99 9.73 -0.21
CA VAL A 397 20.71 8.82 -1.11
C VAL A 397 20.52 9.22 -2.58
N ALA A 398 19.27 9.45 -2.97
CA ALA A 398 18.91 9.93 -4.31
C ALA A 398 19.63 11.22 -4.70
N ARG A 399 19.76 12.18 -3.77
CA ARG A 399 20.47 13.44 -4.02
C ARG A 399 21.96 13.23 -4.27
N VAL A 400 22.61 12.34 -3.53
CA VAL A 400 24.03 12.01 -3.73
C VAL A 400 24.25 11.38 -5.10
N VAL A 401 23.43 10.39 -5.46
CA VAL A 401 23.51 9.72 -6.76
C VAL A 401 23.19 10.69 -7.91
N LEU A 402 22.19 11.56 -7.75
CA LEU A 402 21.87 12.59 -8.73
C LEU A 402 23.06 13.53 -8.97
N THR A 403 23.75 13.94 -7.90
CA THR A 403 24.94 14.79 -8.01
C THR A 403 26.02 14.08 -8.82
N ALA A 404 26.26 12.78 -8.56
CA ALA A 404 27.19 11.98 -9.36
C ALA A 404 26.78 11.86 -10.84
N GLN A 405 25.48 11.64 -11.13
CA GLN A 405 24.95 11.57 -12.50
C GLN A 405 25.13 12.88 -13.26
N LEU A 406 24.91 14.02 -12.60
CA LEU A 406 25.09 15.34 -13.21
C LEU A 406 26.57 15.67 -13.44
N ALA A 407 27.45 15.24 -12.54
CA ALA A 407 28.90 15.39 -12.71
C ALA A 407 29.40 14.55 -13.90
N ASP A 408 28.94 13.30 -14.02
CA ASP A 408 29.23 12.42 -15.16
C ASP A 408 28.67 12.95 -16.49
N ALA A 409 27.57 13.71 -16.44
CA ALA A 409 27.02 14.42 -17.60
C ALA A 409 27.75 15.74 -17.92
N ASN A 410 28.79 16.13 -17.16
CA ASN A 410 29.47 17.42 -17.23
C ASN A 410 28.53 18.64 -17.08
N LEU A 411 27.43 18.49 -16.33
CA LEU A 411 26.48 19.57 -16.04
C LEU A 411 26.85 20.37 -14.78
N ILE A 412 27.65 19.78 -13.90
CA ILE A 412 28.17 20.42 -12.69
C ILE A 412 29.67 20.21 -12.60
N GLY A 413 30.42 21.23 -12.17
CA GLY A 413 31.84 21.14 -11.92
C GLY A 413 32.16 20.49 -10.55
N PRO A 414 33.45 20.18 -10.27
CA PRO A 414 33.87 19.58 -9.00
C PRO A 414 33.61 20.46 -7.76
N SER A 415 33.49 21.77 -7.96
CA SER A 415 33.22 22.76 -6.92
C SER A 415 31.75 23.13 -6.79
N ASP A 416 30.92 22.76 -7.76
CA ASP A 416 29.52 23.19 -7.82
C ASP A 416 28.68 22.24 -6.96
N GLN A 417 27.94 22.78 -6.00
CA GLN A 417 27.03 21.97 -5.21
C GLN A 417 25.63 22.07 -5.79
N LEU A 418 24.93 20.94 -5.80
CA LEU A 418 23.52 20.89 -6.16
C LEU A 418 22.69 21.86 -5.30
N SER A 419 23.11 22.13 -4.06
CA SER A 419 22.51 23.08 -3.12
C SER A 419 22.53 24.54 -3.59
N ASP A 420 23.39 24.87 -4.54
CA ASP A 420 23.60 26.25 -4.98
C ASP A 420 22.47 26.72 -5.93
N ASP A 421 21.84 25.78 -6.65
CA ASP A 421 20.66 26.06 -7.47
C ASP A 421 19.37 26.00 -6.61
N ILE A 422 18.95 27.16 -6.11
CA ILE A 422 17.77 27.30 -5.25
C ILE A 422 16.50 26.76 -5.95
N GLY A 423 16.35 27.01 -7.25
CA GLY A 423 15.17 26.62 -8.03
C GLY A 423 15.08 25.10 -8.16
N PHE A 424 16.20 24.49 -8.51
CA PHE A 424 16.29 23.03 -8.62
C PHE A 424 16.06 22.34 -7.26
N ASN A 425 16.67 22.84 -6.18
CA ASN A 425 16.47 22.26 -4.85
C ASN A 425 15.02 22.33 -4.38
N TYR A 426 14.33 23.44 -4.68
CA TYR A 426 12.92 23.58 -4.37
C TYR A 426 12.08 22.53 -5.13
N LEU A 427 12.37 22.33 -6.43
CA LEU A 427 11.72 21.32 -7.24
C LEU A 427 11.96 19.90 -6.70
N PHE A 428 13.23 19.55 -6.42
CA PHE A 428 13.60 18.24 -5.88
C PHE A 428 12.91 17.94 -4.55
N ARG A 429 12.88 18.91 -3.64
CA ARG A 429 12.19 18.80 -2.35
C ARG A 429 10.69 18.56 -2.50
N ASN A 430 10.04 19.25 -3.44
CA ASN A 430 8.61 19.09 -3.68
C ASN A 430 8.29 17.71 -4.26
N ILE A 431 9.03 17.24 -5.27
CA ILE A 431 8.82 15.90 -5.85
C ILE A 431 8.93 14.81 -4.77
N TRP A 432 9.94 14.89 -3.90
CA TRP A 432 10.13 13.91 -2.81
C TRP A 432 9.11 14.07 -1.67
N ALA A 433 8.55 15.27 -1.47
CA ALA A 433 7.44 15.47 -0.54
C ALA A 433 6.14 14.87 -1.10
N ASP A 434 5.86 15.07 -2.39
CA ASP A 434 4.68 14.54 -3.07
C ASP A 434 4.73 13.01 -3.18
N HIS A 435 5.92 12.44 -3.41
CA HIS A 435 6.17 11.00 -3.30
C HIS A 435 5.85 10.46 -1.89
N ALA A 436 6.26 11.17 -0.84
CA ALA A 436 5.96 10.78 0.55
C ALA A 436 4.44 10.83 0.80
N ASP A 437 3.77 11.90 0.38
CA ASP A 437 2.34 12.05 0.55
C ASP A 437 1.57 10.94 -0.18
N ALA A 438 1.89 10.69 -1.45
CA ALA A 438 1.24 9.67 -2.26
C ALA A 438 1.38 8.29 -1.63
N VAL A 439 2.60 7.89 -1.24
CA VAL A 439 2.78 6.55 -0.67
C VAL A 439 2.13 6.45 0.71
N SER A 440 2.12 7.53 1.50
CA SER A 440 1.48 7.54 2.82
C SER A 440 -0.02 7.33 2.70
N VAL A 441 -0.67 7.95 1.72
CA VAL A 441 -2.11 7.78 1.48
C VAL A 441 -2.44 6.32 1.19
N THR A 442 -1.63 5.66 0.37
CA THR A 442 -1.86 4.24 0.04
C THR A 442 -1.67 3.31 1.24
N TYR A 443 -0.91 3.74 2.26
CA TYR A 443 -0.54 2.93 3.41
C TYR A 443 -1.41 3.19 4.65
N SER A 444 -1.63 4.47 4.99
CA SER A 444 -2.38 4.91 6.18
C SER A 444 -3.64 5.70 5.87
N GLY A 445 -4.00 5.86 4.59
CA GLY A 445 -5.19 6.62 4.17
C GLY A 445 -5.06 8.15 4.32
N THR A 446 -3.89 8.67 4.70
CA THR A 446 -3.63 10.09 4.91
C THR A 446 -2.28 10.47 4.31
N GLY A 447 -2.08 11.75 3.99
CA GLY A 447 -0.76 12.29 3.62
C GLY A 447 0.30 11.99 4.68
N ALA A 448 1.56 12.14 4.29
CA ALA A 448 2.69 11.97 5.18
C ALA A 448 2.65 13.04 6.29
N LEU A 449 3.24 12.75 7.44
CA LEU A 449 3.37 13.77 8.49
C LEU A 449 4.65 14.55 8.22
N LYS A 450 4.69 15.82 8.63
CA LYS A 450 5.88 16.68 8.47
C LYS A 450 6.30 16.92 7.03
N THR A 451 5.38 16.87 6.06
CA THR A 451 5.69 17.19 4.66
C THR A 451 6.08 18.65 4.46
N ASP A 452 5.57 19.55 5.31
CA ASP A 452 5.99 20.94 5.37
C ASP A 452 7.49 21.09 5.62
N PHE A 453 8.06 20.22 6.45
CA PHE A 453 9.49 20.19 6.71
C PHE A 453 10.29 19.69 5.50
N THR A 454 9.82 18.66 4.80
CA THR A 454 10.47 18.19 3.56
C THR A 454 10.49 19.30 2.50
N ARG A 455 9.38 20.05 2.37
CA ARG A 455 9.24 21.15 1.40
C ARG A 455 10.08 22.38 1.75
N THR A 456 10.07 22.82 3.01
CA THR A 456 10.61 24.14 3.40
C THR A 456 11.86 24.08 4.28
N GLY A 457 12.21 22.91 4.83
CA GLY A 457 13.32 22.74 5.77
C GLY A 457 13.08 23.34 7.16
N ARG A 458 11.89 23.88 7.46
CA ARG A 458 11.47 24.37 8.78
C ARG A 458 10.03 23.95 9.06
N ARG A 459 9.69 23.76 10.34
CA ARG A 459 8.30 23.45 10.73
C ARG A 459 7.49 24.73 10.81
N THR A 460 6.37 24.79 10.11
CA THR A 460 5.45 25.94 10.17
C THR A 460 4.32 25.67 11.18
N LEU A 461 3.75 26.72 11.79
CA LEU A 461 2.58 26.58 12.67
C LEU A 461 1.38 25.96 11.92
N GLN A 462 1.21 26.34 10.65
CA GLN A 462 0.20 25.77 9.76
C GLN A 462 0.46 24.29 9.48
N GLY A 463 1.71 23.89 9.24
CA GLY A 463 2.09 22.49 9.08
C GLY A 463 1.84 21.65 10.34
N ALA A 464 2.12 22.20 11.53
CA ALA A 464 1.80 21.54 12.79
C ALA A 464 0.29 21.34 13.02
N PHE A 465 -0.55 22.28 12.56
CA PHE A 465 -2.00 22.12 12.59
C PHE A 465 -2.48 21.02 11.63
N TRP A 466 -1.98 21.00 10.39
CA TRP A 466 -2.30 19.94 9.44
C TRP A 466 -1.81 18.57 9.89
N ASP A 467 -0.65 18.48 10.55
CA ASP A 467 -0.16 17.25 11.19
C ASP A 467 -1.14 16.74 12.25
N LEU A 468 -1.74 17.63 13.05
CA LEU A 468 -2.73 17.26 14.07
C LEU A 468 -3.99 16.71 13.41
N VAL A 469 -4.51 17.40 12.39
CA VAL A 469 -5.67 16.94 11.61
C VAL A 469 -5.38 15.58 10.99
N ASN A 470 -4.25 15.42 10.30
CA ASN A 470 -3.83 14.15 9.70
C ASN A 470 -3.68 13.04 10.73
N SER A 471 -3.18 13.33 11.93
CA SER A 471 -3.05 12.34 13.01
C SER A 471 -4.41 11.86 13.51
N ILE A 472 -5.39 12.76 13.66
CA ILE A 472 -6.77 12.41 14.05
C ILE A 472 -7.44 11.62 12.92
N THR A 473 -7.35 12.10 11.67
CA THR A 473 -7.91 11.39 10.51
C THR A 473 -7.31 10.00 10.36
N ARG A 474 -5.99 9.85 10.54
CA ARG A 474 -5.30 8.57 10.51
C ARG A 474 -5.79 7.65 11.62
N TYR A 475 -5.98 8.15 12.84
CA TYR A 475 -6.56 7.36 13.92
C TYR A 475 -7.97 6.85 13.57
N ILE A 476 -8.82 7.69 13.00
CA ILE A 476 -10.17 7.30 12.58
C ILE A 476 -10.11 6.28 11.43
N LYS A 477 -9.32 6.53 10.39
CA LYS A 477 -9.18 5.64 9.23
C LYS A 477 -8.63 4.28 9.63
N ASN A 478 -7.56 4.25 10.39
CA ASN A 478 -6.91 3.01 10.82
C ASN A 478 -7.83 2.13 11.71
N ASN A 479 -8.74 2.75 12.47
CA ASN A 479 -9.66 2.02 13.34
C ASN A 479 -10.95 1.60 12.64
N TYR A 480 -11.50 2.42 11.74
CA TYR A 480 -12.88 2.23 11.25
C TYR A 480 -13.01 1.97 9.74
N TYR A 481 -11.99 2.28 8.94
CA TYR A 481 -12.06 2.19 7.47
C TYR A 481 -10.97 1.29 6.86
N ASP A 482 -9.85 1.08 7.56
CA ASP A 482 -8.74 0.29 7.01
C ASP A 482 -9.08 -1.20 6.82
N GLY A 483 -10.09 -1.73 7.51
CA GLY A 483 -10.53 -3.12 7.34
C GLY A 483 -11.17 -3.35 5.98
N SER A 484 -12.11 -2.48 5.58
CA SER A 484 -12.71 -2.54 4.25
C SER A 484 -11.68 -2.24 3.15
N ARG A 485 -10.73 -1.33 3.40
CA ARG A 485 -9.63 -1.09 2.45
C ARG A 485 -8.73 -2.32 2.29
N GLN A 486 -8.44 -3.05 3.37
CA GLN A 486 -7.71 -4.31 3.28
C GLN A 486 -8.49 -5.36 2.48
N ASP A 487 -9.79 -5.50 2.75
CA ASP A 487 -10.67 -6.38 1.97
C ASP A 487 -10.66 -6.03 0.47
N ALA A 488 -10.63 -4.73 0.14
CA ALA A 488 -10.54 -4.27 -1.24
C ALA A 488 -9.21 -4.68 -1.92
N PHE A 489 -8.08 -4.55 -1.20
CA PHE A 489 -6.78 -5.05 -1.70
C PHE A 489 -6.82 -6.57 -1.91
N ASP A 490 -7.30 -7.32 -0.93
CA ASP A 490 -7.34 -8.78 -1.00
C ASP A 490 -8.22 -9.27 -2.15
N PHE A 491 -9.33 -8.57 -2.41
CA PHE A 491 -10.24 -8.89 -3.50
C PHE A 491 -9.66 -8.55 -4.89
N VAL A 492 -9.10 -7.34 -5.07
CA VAL A 492 -8.57 -6.89 -6.38
C VAL A 492 -7.29 -7.63 -6.77
N LEU A 493 -6.48 -8.03 -5.79
CA LEU A 493 -5.19 -8.69 -6.04
C LEU A 493 -5.28 -10.21 -6.10
N GLY A 494 -6.45 -10.77 -5.78
CA GLY A 494 -6.74 -12.20 -5.82
C GLY A 494 -6.33 -12.99 -4.59
N ALA A 495 -6.03 -12.32 -3.46
CA ALA A 495 -5.80 -13.01 -2.19
C ALA A 495 -7.09 -13.61 -1.60
N TRP A 496 -8.25 -13.13 -2.05
CA TRP A 496 -9.55 -13.72 -1.77
C TRP A 496 -10.42 -13.74 -3.03
N SER A 497 -11.20 -14.82 -3.22
CA SER A 497 -12.16 -14.94 -4.33
C SER A 497 -13.46 -15.59 -3.87
N PRO A 498 -14.63 -15.07 -4.29
CA PRO A 498 -15.93 -15.61 -3.87
C PRO A 498 -16.19 -17.04 -4.38
N ARG A 499 -15.45 -17.50 -5.40
CA ARG A 499 -15.57 -18.87 -5.93
C ARG A 499 -14.95 -19.92 -5.01
N VAL A 500 -13.92 -19.52 -4.25
CA VAL A 500 -13.13 -20.43 -3.40
C VAL A 500 -13.55 -20.31 -1.93
N SER A 501 -13.99 -19.12 -1.52
CA SER A 501 -14.22 -18.78 -0.12
C SER A 501 -15.71 -18.65 0.21
N ASN A 502 -16.10 -18.93 1.46
CA ASN A 502 -17.49 -18.83 1.92
C ASN A 502 -17.93 -17.36 2.04
N PRO A 503 -18.87 -16.85 1.22
CA PRO A 503 -19.27 -15.44 1.21
C PRO A 503 -20.05 -15.00 2.45
N ARG A 504 -20.55 -15.95 3.27
CA ARG A 504 -21.35 -15.64 4.47
C ARG A 504 -20.55 -14.92 5.55
N ALA A 505 -19.22 -15.03 5.55
CA ALA A 505 -18.33 -14.33 6.48
C ALA A 505 -18.39 -12.80 6.32
N VAL A 506 -18.77 -12.30 5.13
CA VAL A 506 -18.81 -10.86 4.83
C VAL A 506 -19.95 -10.13 5.55
N ILE A 507 -21.05 -10.84 5.81
CA ILE A 507 -22.31 -10.24 6.25
C ILE A 507 -22.53 -10.39 7.76
N LYS A 508 -22.01 -11.45 8.38
CA LYS A 508 -22.36 -11.79 9.76
C LYS A 508 -21.51 -10.98 10.76
N ASP A 509 -22.17 -10.17 11.57
CA ASP A 509 -21.56 -9.53 12.73
C ASP A 509 -21.77 -10.40 13.97
N ASP A 510 -20.73 -11.12 14.38
CA ASP A 510 -20.75 -12.06 15.51
C ASP A 510 -20.61 -11.39 16.89
N ARG A 511 -20.53 -10.05 16.95
CA ARG A 511 -20.42 -9.34 18.24
C ARG A 511 -21.66 -9.50 19.10
N SER A 512 -21.46 -9.49 20.41
CA SER A 512 -22.53 -9.57 21.41
C SER A 512 -23.51 -8.40 21.27
N ALA A 513 -24.76 -8.61 21.67
CA ALA A 513 -25.77 -7.54 21.67
C ALA A 513 -25.34 -6.34 22.54
N ILE A 514 -24.65 -6.61 23.66
CA ILE A 514 -24.10 -5.58 24.56
C ILE A 514 -23.04 -4.76 23.81
N THR A 515 -22.08 -5.43 23.16
CA THR A 515 -21.03 -4.75 22.38
C THR A 515 -21.63 -3.82 21.35
N LYS A 516 -22.66 -4.28 20.63
CA LYS A 516 -23.37 -3.50 19.61
C LYS A 516 -24.11 -2.29 20.20
N ALA A 517 -24.69 -2.43 21.40
CA ALA A 517 -25.48 -1.38 22.04
C ALA A 517 -24.63 -0.26 22.68
N VAL A 518 -23.45 -0.57 23.23
CA VAL A 518 -22.63 0.36 24.03
C VAL A 518 -22.33 1.70 23.32
N PRO A 519 -21.96 1.76 22.02
CA PRO A 519 -21.75 3.04 21.35
C PRO A 519 -22.99 3.95 21.32
N TYR A 520 -24.18 3.35 21.16
CA TYR A 520 -25.45 4.08 21.18
C TYR A 520 -25.76 4.60 22.59
N VAL A 521 -25.51 3.78 23.61
CA VAL A 521 -25.67 4.16 25.03
C VAL A 521 -24.73 5.32 25.37
N LEU A 522 -23.47 5.28 24.94
CA LEU A 522 -22.51 6.35 25.15
C LEU A 522 -22.96 7.65 24.46
N THR A 523 -23.32 7.56 23.18
CA THR A 523 -23.75 8.73 22.38
C THR A 523 -25.00 9.37 22.99
N TYR A 524 -25.99 8.55 23.36
CA TYR A 524 -27.19 9.02 24.04
C TYR A 524 -26.87 9.70 25.37
N SER A 525 -26.01 9.08 26.19
CA SER A 525 -25.63 9.63 27.50
C SER A 525 -24.89 10.96 27.37
N LEU A 526 -24.01 11.11 26.38
CA LEU A 526 -23.33 12.37 26.08
C LEU A 526 -24.31 13.44 25.62
N LEU A 527 -25.22 13.10 24.71
CA LEU A 527 -26.24 14.02 24.21
C LEU A 527 -27.10 14.54 25.38
N VAL A 528 -27.54 13.65 26.27
CA VAL A 528 -28.35 14.00 27.43
C VAL A 528 -27.58 14.89 28.42
N LEU A 529 -26.27 14.65 28.62
CA LEU A 529 -25.44 15.54 29.44
C LEU A 529 -25.32 16.95 28.83
N ILE A 530 -25.09 17.04 27.52
CA ILE A 530 -24.99 18.31 26.78
C ILE A 530 -26.32 19.06 26.84
N SER A 531 -27.44 18.39 26.52
CA SER A 531 -28.79 18.97 26.64
C SER A 531 -29.06 19.45 28.07
N GLY A 532 -28.58 18.71 29.07
CA GLY A 532 -28.67 19.11 30.46
C GLY A 532 -27.93 20.42 30.76
N VAL A 533 -26.83 20.75 30.08
CA VAL A 533 -26.08 22.00 30.28
C VAL A 533 -26.69 23.17 29.49
N VAL A 534 -27.22 22.91 28.29
CA VAL A 534 -27.72 23.94 27.38
C VAL A 534 -29.12 24.44 27.75
N LEU A 535 -29.99 23.57 28.28
CA LEU A 535 -31.37 23.94 28.60
C LEU A 535 -31.46 24.65 29.97
N PRO A 536 -32.25 25.73 30.09
CA PRO A 536 -32.44 26.46 31.35
C PRO A 536 -33.12 25.57 32.41
N LYS A 537 -32.68 25.69 33.68
CA LYS A 537 -33.07 24.78 34.77
C LYS A 537 -33.51 25.50 36.05
N GLU A 538 -34.57 25.00 36.67
CA GLU A 538 -34.89 25.26 38.08
C GLU A 538 -33.96 24.45 38.99
N ARG A 539 -33.33 25.10 39.99
CA ARG A 539 -32.33 24.46 40.86
C ARG A 539 -33.00 23.51 41.87
N GLY A 540 -32.76 22.20 41.74
CA GLY A 540 -33.22 21.18 42.69
C GLY A 540 -32.28 19.96 42.81
N ARG A 541 -32.44 19.16 43.89
CA ARG A 541 -31.63 17.95 44.16
C ARG A 541 -31.71 16.87 43.06
N SER A 542 -32.77 16.85 42.26
CA SER A 542 -32.95 15.95 41.11
C SER A 542 -31.89 16.13 40.01
N LEU A 543 -31.32 17.33 39.89
CA LEU A 543 -30.30 17.64 38.88
C LEU A 543 -28.97 16.94 39.18
N LEU A 544 -28.57 16.86 40.45
CA LEU A 544 -27.32 16.21 40.83
C LEU A 544 -27.37 14.71 40.49
N THR A 545 -28.46 14.04 40.87
CA THR A 545 -28.67 12.61 40.57
C THR A 545 -28.68 12.36 39.06
N PHE A 546 -29.30 13.24 38.28
CA PHE A 546 -29.29 13.18 36.82
C PHE A 546 -27.87 13.23 36.25
N TYR A 547 -27.06 14.23 36.64
CA TYR A 547 -25.68 14.34 36.14
C TYR A 547 -24.79 13.18 36.61
N LEU A 548 -24.97 12.71 37.85
CA LEU A 548 -24.24 11.54 38.37
C LEU A 548 -24.60 10.27 37.60
N LEU A 549 -25.86 10.05 37.27
CA LEU A 549 -26.29 8.89 36.48
C LEU A 549 -25.66 8.89 35.10
N PHE A 550 -25.81 9.97 34.33
CA PHE A 550 -25.33 10.01 32.96
C PHE A 550 -23.79 10.11 32.87
N SER A 551 -23.13 10.75 33.84
CA SER A 551 -21.66 10.71 33.92
C SER A 551 -21.15 9.30 34.25
N ASN A 552 -21.82 8.54 35.12
CA ASN A 552 -21.49 7.13 35.36
C ASN A 552 -21.75 6.27 34.12
N LEU A 553 -22.84 6.48 33.39
CA LEU A 553 -23.10 5.76 32.13
C LEU A 553 -22.04 6.05 31.07
N VAL A 554 -21.61 7.31 30.94
CA VAL A 554 -20.49 7.68 30.06
C VAL A 554 -19.21 6.99 30.51
N ALA A 555 -18.90 7.01 31.82
CA ALA A 555 -17.70 6.37 32.36
C ALA A 555 -17.69 4.86 32.13
N LEU A 556 -18.77 4.16 32.50
CA LEU A 556 -18.91 2.71 32.32
C LEU A 556 -18.85 2.30 30.84
N SER A 557 -19.56 3.03 29.98
CA SER A 557 -19.56 2.77 28.53
C SER A 557 -18.18 3.02 27.93
N SER A 558 -17.47 4.08 28.36
CA SER A 558 -16.11 4.38 27.91
C SER A 558 -15.12 3.32 28.37
N VAL A 559 -15.21 2.88 29.63
CA VAL A 559 -14.40 1.79 30.17
C VAL A 559 -14.65 0.50 29.41
N TYR A 560 -15.91 0.16 29.11
CA TYR A 560 -16.26 -1.02 28.33
C TYR A 560 -15.73 -0.96 26.90
N LEU A 561 -15.84 0.19 26.22
CA LEU A 561 -15.29 0.41 24.88
C LEU A 561 -13.78 0.22 24.84
N VAL A 562 -13.07 0.82 25.81
CA VAL A 562 -11.61 0.68 25.89
C VAL A 562 -11.23 -0.76 26.23
N ALA A 563 -11.95 -1.41 27.16
CA ALA A 563 -11.75 -2.81 27.56
C ALA A 563 -11.87 -3.77 26.37
N ASN A 564 -12.91 -3.59 25.55
CA ASN A 564 -13.25 -4.42 24.41
C ASN A 564 -12.88 -3.78 23.06
N GLY A 565 -11.87 -2.88 23.06
CA GLY A 565 -11.55 -2.06 21.89
C GLY A 565 -11.30 -2.86 20.61
N ARG A 566 -10.84 -4.11 20.72
CA ARG A 566 -10.72 -5.05 19.60
C ARG A 566 -12.02 -5.22 18.81
N GLU A 567 -13.17 -5.33 19.47
CA GLU A 567 -14.46 -5.58 18.83
C GLU A 567 -15.03 -4.34 18.10
N TYR A 568 -14.44 -3.18 18.35
CA TYR A 568 -14.85 -1.90 17.78
C TYR A 568 -13.92 -1.42 16.66
N VAL A 569 -12.81 -2.11 16.43
CA VAL A 569 -11.99 -1.92 15.23
C VAL A 569 -12.69 -2.61 14.05
N ALA A 570 -12.75 -1.93 12.92
CA ALA A 570 -13.17 -2.50 11.65
C ALA A 570 -12.06 -3.41 11.12
N TRP A 571 -12.11 -4.68 11.49
CA TRP A 571 -11.22 -5.72 10.97
C TRP A 571 -11.59 -6.11 9.54
N PRO A 572 -10.62 -6.57 8.73
CA PRO A 572 -10.90 -7.19 7.43
C PRO A 572 -11.80 -8.41 7.61
N LYS A 573 -12.78 -8.56 6.72
CA LYS A 573 -13.78 -9.61 6.76
C LYS A 573 -13.54 -10.72 5.74
N LEU A 574 -12.85 -10.44 4.63
CA LEU A 574 -12.59 -11.42 3.58
C LEU A 574 -11.52 -12.43 4.03
N ASN A 575 -10.40 -11.92 4.55
CA ASN A 575 -9.31 -12.70 5.12
C ASN A 575 -9.07 -12.27 6.58
N PRO A 576 -9.82 -12.84 7.54
CA PRO A 576 -9.68 -12.46 8.94
C PRO A 576 -8.31 -12.89 9.50
N LEU A 577 -7.73 -12.05 10.36
CA LEU A 577 -6.41 -12.26 10.95
C LEU A 577 -6.44 -13.11 12.23
N ASP A 578 -7.39 -14.04 12.34
CA ASP A 578 -7.66 -14.78 13.57
C ASP A 578 -6.46 -15.62 14.04
N SER A 579 -5.72 -16.20 13.10
CA SER A 579 -4.50 -16.98 13.40
C SER A 579 -3.43 -16.11 14.06
N ILE A 580 -3.30 -14.86 13.63
CA ILE A 580 -2.35 -13.90 14.19
C ILE A 580 -2.86 -13.40 15.54
N ILE A 581 -4.12 -12.98 15.63
CA ILE A 581 -4.71 -12.40 16.85
C ILE A 581 -4.68 -13.41 18.01
N ASN A 582 -4.99 -14.67 17.71
CA ASN A 582 -5.11 -15.75 18.69
C ASN A 582 -3.84 -16.60 18.85
N TYR A 583 -2.74 -16.22 18.21
CA TYR A 583 -1.47 -16.94 18.36
C TYR A 583 -1.01 -16.93 19.83
N LYS A 584 -0.70 -18.13 20.33
CA LYS A 584 -0.19 -18.40 21.69
C LYS A 584 1.17 -19.11 21.66
N GLY A 585 1.80 -19.21 20.49
CA GLY A 585 3.10 -19.85 20.33
C GLY A 585 4.26 -18.98 20.84
N PRO A 586 5.51 -19.46 20.67
CA PRO A 586 6.71 -18.73 21.07
C PRO A 586 6.84 -17.39 20.31
N GLY A 587 7.47 -16.41 20.95
CA GLY A 587 7.67 -15.09 20.35
C GLY A 587 7.55 -13.97 21.36
N TYR A 588 7.28 -12.76 20.87
CA TYR A 588 7.11 -11.57 21.69
C TYR A 588 5.67 -11.08 21.62
N ARG A 589 5.07 -10.74 22.76
CA ARG A 589 3.77 -10.08 22.82
C ARG A 589 3.83 -8.91 23.79
N GLY A 590 3.29 -7.76 23.38
CA GLY A 590 3.19 -6.60 24.24
C GLY A 590 2.46 -6.89 25.57
N ALA A 591 2.83 -6.16 26.62
CA ALA A 591 2.43 -6.40 28.01
C ALA A 591 0.91 -6.49 28.27
N MET A 592 0.09 -5.90 27.41
CA MET A 592 -1.37 -5.83 27.59
C MET A 592 -2.12 -6.92 26.83
N HIS A 593 -1.41 -7.80 26.10
CA HIS A 593 -1.96 -8.92 25.33
C HIS A 593 -3.15 -8.52 24.43
N GLY A 594 -3.17 -7.28 23.95
CA GLY A 594 -4.24 -6.55 23.27
C GLY A 594 -5.61 -6.54 23.96
N ARG A 595 -5.66 -6.75 25.27
CA ARG A 595 -6.82 -6.41 26.11
C ARG A 595 -6.88 -4.90 26.28
N GLY A 596 -8.00 -4.29 26.65
CA GLY A 596 -8.09 -2.85 26.94
C GLY A 596 -7.41 -2.39 28.23
N PHE A 597 -7.37 -1.07 28.46
CA PHE A 597 -6.68 -0.42 29.59
C PHE A 597 -7.32 -0.73 30.97
N ALA A 598 -8.53 -1.29 30.99
CA ALA A 598 -9.36 -1.45 32.17
C ALA A 598 -9.02 -2.71 33.02
N TRP A 599 -7.75 -2.92 33.33
CA TRP A 599 -7.37 -3.88 34.37
C TRP A 599 -7.40 -3.18 35.72
N GLY A 600 -8.34 -3.57 36.58
CA GLY A 600 -8.39 -3.13 37.99
C GLY A 600 -9.69 -2.46 38.47
N VAL A 601 -10.66 -2.17 37.59
CA VAL A 601 -11.96 -1.60 38.02
C VAL A 601 -13.08 -2.63 37.79
N GLY A 602 -13.32 -3.46 38.81
CA GLY A 602 -14.66 -4.00 39.10
C GLY A 602 -15.18 -5.23 38.32
N SER A 603 -14.34 -6.15 37.83
CA SER A 603 -14.84 -7.39 37.20
C SER A 603 -15.03 -8.58 38.16
N SER A 604 -15.48 -8.36 39.40
CA SER A 604 -15.83 -9.44 40.33
C SER A 604 -17.23 -10.03 40.11
N GLY A 605 -18.03 -9.52 39.15
CA GLY A 605 -19.45 -9.86 39.04
C GLY A 605 -19.90 -10.78 37.91
N LEU A 606 -19.10 -11.03 36.86
CA LEU A 606 -19.56 -11.78 35.68
C LEU A 606 -18.53 -12.84 35.25
N ARG A 607 -18.56 -13.97 35.95
CA ARG A 607 -17.96 -15.24 35.51
C ARG A 607 -18.88 -15.83 34.44
N SER A 608 -18.48 -15.83 33.17
CA SER A 608 -19.05 -16.78 32.21
C SER A 608 -18.40 -18.14 32.44
N GLN A 609 -19.23 -19.14 32.74
CA GLN A 609 -18.85 -20.54 32.71
C GLN A 609 -18.73 -20.99 31.24
N SER A 610 -17.56 -21.49 30.84
CA SER A 610 -17.38 -22.69 30.01
C SER A 610 -15.98 -22.72 29.39
N ALA A 611 -15.11 -23.54 29.97
CA ALA A 611 -14.15 -24.38 29.27
C ALA A 611 -13.45 -25.23 30.35
N SER A 612 -13.73 -26.52 30.33
CA SER A 612 -13.17 -27.55 31.21
C SER A 612 -11.63 -27.57 31.15
N SER A 613 -10.99 -27.31 32.30
CA SER A 613 -9.60 -27.67 32.52
C SER A 613 -9.52 -29.17 32.76
N VAL A 614 -8.79 -29.88 31.90
CA VAL A 614 -8.27 -31.21 32.22
C VAL A 614 -7.03 -30.97 33.09
N ASP A 615 -7.05 -31.57 34.27
CA ASP A 615 -6.06 -31.44 35.34
C ASP A 615 -4.68 -31.96 34.90
N GLU A 616 -3.65 -31.12 35.06
CA GLU A 616 -2.26 -31.57 35.18
C GLU A 616 -1.87 -31.50 36.66
N ILE A 617 -1.55 -32.68 37.20
CA ILE A 617 -1.12 -32.90 38.59
C ILE A 617 0.35 -32.48 38.71
N GLU A 618 0.61 -31.34 39.37
CA GLU A 618 1.97 -30.98 39.79
C GLU A 618 2.39 -31.76 41.04
N MET A 619 3.32 -32.70 40.84
CA MET A 619 4.14 -33.26 41.91
C MET A 619 5.24 -32.27 42.31
N GLY A 620 5.25 -31.91 43.60
CA GLY A 620 6.46 -31.88 44.43
C GLY A 620 7.42 -30.68 44.28
N LYS A 621 7.45 -29.84 45.31
CA LYS A 621 8.49 -29.79 46.36
C LYS A 621 8.56 -28.40 46.99
N LYS A 622 8.34 -28.34 48.30
CA LYS A 622 8.94 -27.34 49.19
C LYS A 622 9.85 -28.06 50.17
N ALA A 623 11.06 -27.53 50.28
CA ALA A 623 12.14 -28.04 51.09
C ALA A 623 11.83 -27.94 52.60
N SER A 624 12.24 -28.99 53.30
CA SER A 624 12.95 -28.93 54.59
C SER A 624 14.06 -29.94 54.52
#